data_AF-A0A935VHF6-F1
#
_entry.id   AF-A0A935VHF6-F1
#
_cell.length_a   1.000
_cell.length_b   1.000
_cell.length_c   1.000
_cell.angle_alpha   90.00
_cell.angle_beta   90.00
_cell.angle_gamma   90.00
#
_symmetry.space_group_name_H-M   'P 1'
#
loop_
_entity.id
_entity.type
_entity.pdbx_description
1 polymer ?
#
loop_
_entity_poly.entity_id
_entity_poly.type
_entity_poly.pdbx_seq_one_letter_code
_entity_poly.pdbx_strand_id
1 'polypeptide(L)'
;MLKFRYTLLFFLTVTFCLQAQLSPYNQRSVDSVQKIISKTKNDTAIIYFELVKDQYVHAEDPARSLKTVGPLFEKAKRINHSNSIIRMYIMWERAWLRYAQIESNISKKEKLIVRIDSLLEKHMSFVTSNYTGESLIINADYPTNFYRWLGETSVEKKDFYYNKLTSRFDLLVTKYDLKKFPDRYMYLAFGMAVGLQNALRTPLAAKYYLQLAHYADSLKSFDRATEYYNNLGFTYFADGNLGAAQRYYFLSLKSTEKLPPDSFTITERHKERIGNKGVTMANIANVFFLQKNYQQAVDYYKRSTKYFIDAGANDIYISVTLRIGSIYATMNELDSAEAYLKKVQKLSSLLKEKNQLMLHEIRINSLKGYILSQKKRYRDAIFVAQNVVRLSEQINDDNAKIQAYESIAGYYMLNNEFQKSITFYNKQLAYGHIGWKEKTLSKVYINKGKAFIKLNKPDSAIANLLRAKELSEKVNIKLEMNATYQYLAEAYILANKMGEAVIYLKKHIQYKDSLMGDQVTQQVTSMGLKYESDIKLVEEKSIREKQQLENAKKEEEQAQQKTSLSLSYFLFLC
;
A
#
# COMPACT_ATOMS: atom_id res chain seq x y z
N MET A 1 -33.28 -11.01 -40.01
CA MET A 1 -33.68 -10.81 -38.59
C MET A 1 -33.01 -11.74 -37.58
N LEU A 2 -32.75 -13.03 -37.87
CA LEU A 2 -32.06 -13.92 -36.91
C LEU A 2 -30.59 -13.57 -36.63
N LYS A 3 -29.82 -13.07 -37.62
CA LYS A 3 -28.42 -12.65 -37.45
C LYS A 3 -28.23 -11.43 -36.52
N PHE A 4 -29.25 -10.59 -36.36
CA PHE A 4 -29.16 -9.36 -35.55
C PHE A 4 -29.37 -9.61 -34.04
N ARG A 5 -30.02 -10.72 -33.66
CA ARG A 5 -30.27 -11.07 -32.25
C ARG A 5 -29.06 -11.69 -31.54
N TYR A 6 -28.13 -12.32 -32.27
CA TYR A 6 -26.91 -12.89 -31.70
C TYR A 6 -25.84 -11.84 -31.42
N THR A 7 -25.81 -10.76 -32.20
CA THR A 7 -24.87 -9.64 -32.02
C THR A 7 -25.22 -8.77 -30.80
N LEU A 8 -26.52 -8.64 -30.49
CA LEU A 8 -26.99 -7.84 -29.36
C LEU A 8 -26.69 -8.50 -27.99
N LEU A 9 -26.63 -9.83 -27.94
CA LEU A 9 -26.33 -10.59 -26.71
C LEU A 9 -24.83 -10.64 -26.38
N PHE A 10 -23.97 -10.48 -27.39
CA PHE A 10 -22.52 -10.41 -27.20
C PHE A 10 -22.09 -9.09 -26.54
N PHE A 11 -22.82 -8.00 -26.79
CA PHE A 11 -22.55 -6.67 -26.25
C PHE A 11 -22.91 -6.49 -24.76
N LEU A 12 -23.74 -7.36 -24.19
CA LEU A 12 -24.13 -7.32 -22.77
C LEU A 12 -23.09 -7.93 -21.82
N THR A 13 -21.96 -8.43 -22.33
CA THR A 13 -20.94 -9.16 -21.54
C THR A 13 -19.84 -8.30 -20.93
N VAL A 14 -19.89 -6.98 -21.12
CA VAL A 14 -18.93 -6.04 -20.55
C VAL A 14 -19.65 -5.16 -19.52
N THR A 15 -19.12 -5.18 -18.29
CA THR A 15 -19.46 -4.38 -17.10
C THR A 15 -20.82 -4.63 -16.45
N PHE A 16 -20.83 -5.18 -15.23
CA PHE A 16 -21.30 -4.54 -13.99
C PHE A 16 -21.20 -5.52 -12.79
N CYS A 17 -20.58 -5.06 -11.70
CA CYS A 17 -20.80 -5.54 -10.34
C CYS A 17 -21.74 -4.53 -9.69
N LEU A 18 -22.85 -4.97 -9.08
CA LEU A 18 -23.43 -4.46 -7.82
C LEU A 18 -24.81 -5.11 -7.57
N GLN A 19 -25.14 -5.25 -6.28
CA GLN A 19 -26.27 -5.95 -5.67
C GLN A 19 -27.64 -5.61 -6.30
N ALA A 20 -28.45 -6.63 -6.67
CA ALA A 20 -29.93 -6.61 -6.61
C ALA A 20 -30.56 -7.89 -7.19
N GLN A 21 -31.76 -8.26 -6.71
CA GLN A 21 -32.69 -9.17 -7.41
C GLN A 21 -32.75 -8.84 -8.91
N LEU A 22 -32.82 -9.88 -9.75
CA LEU A 22 -32.91 -9.74 -11.21
C LEU A 22 -33.96 -8.69 -11.57
N SER A 23 -33.58 -7.70 -12.39
CA SER A 23 -34.55 -6.76 -12.93
C SER A 23 -35.62 -7.54 -13.74
N PRO A 24 -36.86 -7.03 -13.85
CA PRO A 24 -37.89 -7.68 -14.66
C PRO A 24 -37.46 -7.96 -16.12
N TYR A 25 -36.52 -7.17 -16.64
CA TYR A 25 -35.89 -7.38 -17.95
C TYR A 25 -34.94 -8.59 -17.97
N ASN A 26 -34.08 -8.71 -16.95
CA ASN A 26 -33.16 -9.84 -16.82
C ASN A 26 -33.92 -11.15 -16.57
N GLN A 27 -34.99 -11.10 -15.78
CA GLN A 27 -35.88 -12.26 -15.54
C GLN A 27 -36.52 -12.77 -16.84
N ARG A 28 -37.07 -11.87 -17.67
CA ARG A 28 -37.63 -12.22 -18.99
C ARG A 28 -36.58 -12.82 -19.94
N SER A 29 -35.33 -12.36 -19.84
CA SER A 29 -34.22 -12.89 -20.63
C SER A 29 -33.86 -14.32 -20.21
N VAL A 30 -33.85 -14.61 -18.90
CA VAL A 30 -33.65 -15.96 -18.35
C VAL A 30 -34.76 -16.93 -18.78
N ASP A 31 -36.02 -16.51 -18.67
CA ASP A 31 -37.18 -17.32 -19.08
C ASP A 31 -37.16 -17.61 -20.59
N SER A 32 -36.73 -16.64 -21.39
CA SER A 32 -36.57 -16.80 -22.84
C SER A 32 -35.46 -17.80 -23.18
N VAL A 33 -34.33 -17.77 -22.45
CA VAL A 33 -33.23 -18.72 -22.62
C VAL A 33 -33.66 -20.14 -22.26
N GLN A 34 -34.40 -20.34 -21.16
CA GLN A 34 -34.93 -21.65 -20.78
C GLN A 34 -35.87 -22.24 -21.84
N LYS A 35 -36.74 -21.41 -22.43
CA LYS A 35 -37.65 -21.82 -23.51
C LYS A 35 -36.92 -22.20 -24.80
N ILE A 36 -35.75 -21.63 -25.05
CA ILE A 36 -34.90 -21.98 -26.20
C ILE A 36 -34.14 -23.28 -25.92
N ILE A 37 -33.61 -23.45 -24.70
CA ILE A 37 -32.90 -24.67 -24.28
C ILE A 37 -33.80 -25.90 -24.43
N SER A 38 -35.04 -25.83 -23.95
CA SER A 38 -35.99 -26.96 -23.99
C SER A 38 -36.39 -27.40 -25.41
N LYS A 39 -36.15 -26.56 -26.42
CA LYS A 39 -36.46 -26.83 -27.82
C LYS A 39 -35.21 -27.15 -28.67
N THR A 40 -34.03 -26.99 -28.10
CA THR A 40 -32.77 -27.17 -28.83
C THR A 40 -32.33 -28.63 -28.79
N LYS A 41 -32.00 -29.21 -29.94
CA LYS A 41 -31.44 -30.57 -30.05
C LYS A 41 -29.92 -30.60 -30.23
N ASN A 42 -29.29 -29.44 -30.50
CA ASN A 42 -27.86 -29.33 -30.71
C ASN A 42 -27.13 -29.14 -29.36
N ASP A 43 -26.31 -30.12 -28.98
CA ASP A 43 -25.60 -30.13 -27.71
C ASP A 43 -24.67 -28.92 -27.49
N THR A 44 -24.02 -28.41 -28.54
CA THR A 44 -23.21 -27.20 -28.48
C THR A 44 -24.08 -25.97 -28.17
N ALA A 45 -25.23 -25.86 -28.82
CA ALA A 45 -26.17 -24.76 -28.57
C ALA A 45 -26.79 -24.85 -27.17
N ILE A 46 -27.14 -26.05 -26.69
CA ILE A 46 -27.60 -26.29 -25.31
C ILE A 46 -26.53 -25.80 -24.33
N ILE A 47 -25.26 -26.17 -24.55
CA ILE A 47 -24.15 -25.71 -23.70
C ILE A 47 -24.04 -24.18 -23.72
N TYR A 48 -24.04 -23.53 -24.89
CA TYR A 48 -23.96 -22.07 -24.94
C TYR A 48 -25.12 -21.37 -24.24
N PHE A 49 -26.35 -21.84 -24.43
CA PHE A 49 -27.52 -21.25 -23.79
C PHE A 49 -27.51 -21.44 -22.26
N GLU A 50 -27.09 -22.62 -21.80
CA GLU A 50 -26.90 -22.89 -20.37
C GLU A 50 -25.79 -22.03 -19.76
N LEU A 51 -24.67 -21.81 -20.47
CA LEU A 51 -23.58 -20.93 -20.01
C LEU A 51 -24.04 -19.47 -19.89
N VAL A 52 -24.82 -18.99 -20.84
CA VAL A 52 -25.38 -17.63 -20.79
C VAL A 52 -26.34 -17.50 -19.61
N LYS A 53 -27.21 -18.48 -19.37
CA LYS A 53 -28.13 -18.50 -18.21
C LYS A 53 -27.38 -18.40 -16.89
N ASP A 54 -26.33 -19.19 -16.71
CA ASP A 54 -25.53 -19.23 -15.48
C ASP A 54 -24.80 -17.91 -15.20
N GLN A 55 -24.35 -17.20 -16.24
CA GLN A 55 -23.75 -15.87 -16.10
C GLN A 55 -24.71 -14.83 -15.53
N TYR A 56 -26.02 -14.97 -15.74
CA TYR A 56 -27.04 -14.05 -15.24
C TYR A 56 -27.68 -14.50 -13.91
N VAL A 57 -27.90 -15.80 -13.69
CA VAL A 57 -28.73 -16.31 -12.57
C VAL A 57 -27.90 -16.79 -11.38
N HIS A 58 -26.68 -17.28 -11.60
CA HIS A 58 -25.89 -17.96 -10.56
C HIS A 58 -24.58 -17.24 -10.21
N ALA A 59 -24.31 -16.09 -10.81
CA ALA A 59 -23.20 -15.21 -10.41
C ALA A 59 -23.22 -14.81 -8.93
N GLU A 60 -24.39 -14.88 -8.29
CA GLU A 60 -24.62 -14.56 -6.87
C GLU A 60 -24.58 -15.77 -5.92
N ASP A 61 -24.72 -17.00 -6.45
CA ASP A 61 -24.63 -18.25 -5.68
C ASP A 61 -23.49 -19.12 -6.26
N PRO A 62 -22.27 -18.97 -5.71
CA PRO A 62 -21.12 -19.73 -6.18
C PRO A 62 -21.29 -21.24 -5.98
N ALA A 63 -22.02 -21.69 -4.96
CA ALA A 63 -22.23 -23.12 -4.72
C ALA A 63 -23.14 -23.74 -5.81
N ARG A 64 -24.17 -23.01 -6.23
CA ARG A 64 -25.05 -23.43 -7.32
C ARG A 64 -24.36 -23.35 -8.68
N SER A 65 -23.57 -22.31 -8.95
CA SER A 65 -22.71 -22.23 -10.13
C SER A 65 -21.80 -23.45 -10.27
N LEU A 66 -21.15 -23.88 -9.17
CA LEU A 66 -20.24 -25.02 -9.18
C LEU A 66 -20.94 -26.36 -9.47
N LYS A 67 -22.17 -26.55 -8.98
CA LYS A 67 -22.97 -27.75 -9.25
C LYS A 67 -23.42 -27.86 -10.70
N THR A 68 -23.70 -26.73 -11.35
CA THR A 68 -24.21 -26.70 -12.74
C THR A 68 -23.10 -26.81 -13.79
N VAL A 69 -21.96 -26.14 -13.56
CA VAL A 69 -20.87 -26.10 -14.55
C VAL A 69 -20.19 -27.48 -14.74
N GLY A 70 -20.15 -28.33 -13.70
CA GLY A 70 -19.49 -29.64 -13.81
C GLY A 70 -20.10 -30.62 -14.81
N PRO A 71 -21.41 -30.91 -14.74
CA PRO A 71 -22.07 -31.77 -15.72
C PRO A 71 -21.96 -31.25 -17.17
N LEU A 72 -22.09 -29.93 -17.35
CA LEU A 72 -21.92 -29.29 -18.65
C LEU A 72 -20.49 -29.45 -19.19
N PHE A 73 -19.48 -29.52 -18.32
CA PHE A 73 -18.08 -29.56 -18.69
C PHE A 73 -17.71 -30.94 -19.20
N GLU A 74 -18.18 -31.98 -18.52
CA GLU A 74 -18.07 -33.35 -19.00
C GLU A 74 -18.88 -33.59 -20.28
N LYS A 75 -19.97 -32.85 -20.49
CA LYS A 75 -20.68 -32.84 -21.79
C LYS A 75 -19.85 -32.16 -22.87
N ALA A 76 -19.27 -30.99 -22.60
CA ALA A 76 -18.43 -30.23 -23.54
C ALA A 76 -17.17 -31.00 -23.96
N LYS A 77 -16.54 -31.73 -23.04
CA LYS A 77 -15.44 -32.66 -23.33
C LYS A 77 -15.85 -33.79 -24.26
N ARG A 78 -16.99 -34.44 -23.99
CA ARG A 78 -17.50 -35.56 -24.80
C ARG A 78 -17.74 -35.16 -26.25
N ILE A 79 -18.25 -33.95 -26.49
CA ILE A 79 -18.46 -33.42 -27.85
C ILE A 79 -17.23 -32.72 -28.44
N ASN A 80 -16.09 -32.75 -27.73
CA ASN A 80 -14.81 -32.14 -28.09
C ASN A 80 -14.91 -30.66 -28.56
N HIS A 81 -15.75 -29.86 -27.90
CA HIS A 81 -15.96 -28.47 -28.30
C HIS A 81 -15.06 -27.50 -27.53
N SER A 82 -13.84 -27.28 -28.03
CA SER A 82 -12.74 -26.58 -27.35
C SER A 82 -13.09 -25.18 -26.82
N ASN A 83 -13.91 -24.40 -27.53
CA ASN A 83 -14.36 -23.07 -27.09
C ASN A 83 -15.33 -23.13 -25.90
N SER A 84 -16.17 -24.17 -25.85
CA SER A 84 -17.06 -24.38 -24.70
C SER A 84 -16.24 -24.77 -23.49
N ILE A 85 -15.27 -25.68 -23.66
CA ILE A 85 -14.40 -26.16 -22.57
C ILE A 85 -13.66 -24.99 -21.89
N ILE A 86 -13.13 -24.02 -22.66
CA ILE A 86 -12.49 -22.82 -22.08
C ILE A 86 -13.48 -21.94 -21.31
N ARG A 87 -14.63 -21.61 -21.91
CA ARG A 87 -15.65 -20.78 -21.24
C ARG A 87 -16.07 -21.39 -19.91
N MET A 88 -16.07 -22.72 -19.85
CA MET A 88 -16.39 -23.47 -18.65
C MET A 88 -15.29 -23.44 -17.59
N TYR A 89 -14.02 -23.57 -18.00
CA TYR A 89 -12.90 -23.32 -17.08
C TYR A 89 -12.98 -21.91 -16.48
N ILE A 90 -13.20 -20.88 -17.32
CA ILE A 90 -13.35 -19.50 -16.89
C ILE A 90 -14.50 -19.32 -15.88
N MET A 91 -15.64 -19.96 -16.13
CA MET A 91 -16.80 -19.89 -15.21
C MET A 91 -16.52 -20.61 -13.89
N TRP A 92 -15.84 -21.76 -13.92
CA TRP A 92 -15.40 -22.44 -12.71
C TRP A 92 -14.42 -21.62 -11.90
N GLU A 93 -13.41 -21.03 -12.54
CA GLU A 93 -12.43 -20.15 -11.89
C GLU A 93 -13.13 -18.97 -11.22
N ARG A 94 -14.07 -18.32 -11.90
CA ARG A 94 -14.88 -17.22 -11.35
C ARG A 94 -15.76 -17.66 -10.17
N ALA A 95 -16.42 -18.81 -10.26
CA ALA A 95 -17.29 -19.31 -9.19
C ALA A 95 -16.48 -19.66 -7.94
N TRP A 96 -15.35 -20.36 -8.10
CA TRP A 96 -14.45 -20.65 -6.99
C TRP A 96 -13.82 -19.39 -6.40
N LEU A 97 -13.43 -18.43 -7.24
CA LEU A 97 -12.93 -17.13 -6.80
C LEU A 97 -13.95 -16.40 -5.94
N ARG A 98 -15.21 -16.32 -6.40
CA ARG A 98 -16.31 -15.72 -5.63
C ARG A 98 -16.52 -16.43 -4.30
N TYR A 99 -16.53 -17.76 -4.31
CA TYR A 99 -16.63 -18.57 -3.10
C TYR A 99 -15.50 -18.23 -2.11
N ALA A 100 -14.27 -18.10 -2.59
CA ALA A 100 -13.12 -17.73 -1.76
C ALA A 100 -13.16 -16.26 -1.29
N GLN A 101 -13.77 -15.35 -2.04
CA GLN A 101 -13.94 -13.94 -1.65
C GLN A 101 -14.93 -13.78 -0.49
N ILE A 102 -16.00 -14.57 -0.45
CA ILE A 102 -17.02 -14.50 0.61
C ILE A 102 -16.73 -15.41 1.82
N GLU A 103 -15.78 -16.33 1.71
CA GLU A 103 -15.38 -17.23 2.80
C GLU A 103 -14.61 -16.45 3.88
N SER A 104 -15.17 -16.43 5.08
CA SER A 104 -14.62 -15.73 6.24
C SER A 104 -13.60 -16.57 7.02
N ASN A 105 -13.62 -17.89 6.88
CA ASN A 105 -12.65 -18.77 7.54
C ASN A 105 -11.34 -18.86 6.75
N ILE A 106 -10.25 -18.36 7.35
CA ILE A 106 -8.90 -18.31 6.73
C ILE A 106 -8.41 -19.70 6.27
N SER A 107 -8.59 -20.74 7.08
CA SER A 107 -8.13 -22.10 6.75
C SER A 107 -8.90 -22.67 5.55
N LYS A 108 -10.22 -22.44 5.48
CA LYS A 108 -11.02 -22.82 4.32
C LYS A 108 -10.63 -22.02 3.08
N LYS A 109 -10.38 -20.73 3.24
CA LYS A 109 -9.94 -19.83 2.17
C LYS A 109 -8.63 -20.28 1.53
N GLU A 110 -7.64 -20.69 2.33
CA GLU A 110 -6.38 -21.25 1.81
C GLU A 110 -6.58 -22.57 1.04
N LYS A 111 -7.47 -23.46 1.51
CA LYS A 111 -7.83 -24.68 0.74
C LYS A 111 -8.47 -24.36 -0.61
N LEU A 112 -9.31 -23.33 -0.66
CA LEU A 112 -9.94 -22.85 -1.90
C LEU A 112 -8.90 -22.25 -2.86
N ILE A 113 -7.95 -21.47 -2.35
CA ILE A 113 -6.83 -20.90 -3.12
C ILE A 113 -6.03 -22.03 -3.81
N VAL A 114 -5.69 -23.10 -3.08
CA VAL A 114 -5.00 -24.28 -3.65
C VAL A 114 -5.83 -24.95 -4.75
N ARG A 115 -7.15 -25.05 -4.55
CA ARG A 115 -8.06 -25.62 -5.55
C ARG A 115 -8.13 -24.77 -6.82
N ILE A 116 -8.19 -23.45 -6.67
CA ILE A 116 -8.19 -22.49 -7.79
C ILE A 116 -6.88 -22.60 -8.58
N ASP A 117 -5.73 -22.65 -7.89
CA ASP A 117 -4.42 -22.79 -8.55
C ASP A 117 -4.34 -24.07 -9.40
N SER A 118 -4.81 -25.20 -8.88
CA SER A 118 -4.85 -26.46 -9.64
C SER A 118 -5.77 -26.39 -10.87
N LEU A 119 -6.90 -25.66 -10.77
CA LEU A 119 -7.80 -25.45 -11.91
C LEU A 119 -7.15 -24.55 -12.97
N LEU A 120 -6.48 -23.48 -12.56
CA LEU A 120 -5.75 -22.58 -13.45
C LEU A 120 -4.62 -23.31 -14.20
N GLU A 121 -3.95 -24.26 -13.55
CA GLU A 121 -2.95 -25.12 -14.21
C GLU A 121 -3.57 -26.05 -15.26
N LYS A 122 -4.71 -26.68 -14.95
CA LYS A 122 -5.43 -27.55 -15.89
C LYS A 122 -5.98 -26.76 -17.08
N HIS A 123 -6.58 -25.60 -16.83
CA HIS A 123 -7.06 -24.70 -17.86
C HIS A 123 -5.91 -24.27 -18.77
N MET A 124 -4.78 -23.85 -18.20
CA MET A 124 -3.62 -23.46 -19.01
C MET A 124 -3.04 -24.61 -19.81
N SER A 125 -2.89 -25.80 -19.23
CA SER A 125 -2.41 -26.99 -19.95
C SER A 125 -3.32 -27.32 -21.15
N PHE A 126 -4.64 -27.23 -20.94
CA PHE A 126 -5.62 -27.40 -22.01
C PHE A 126 -5.46 -26.32 -23.09
N VAL A 127 -5.32 -25.06 -22.71
CA VAL A 127 -5.15 -23.93 -23.63
C VAL A 127 -3.87 -24.08 -24.45
N THR A 128 -2.73 -24.39 -23.81
CA THR A 128 -1.44 -24.56 -24.49
C THR A 128 -1.37 -25.78 -25.41
N SER A 129 -2.21 -26.80 -25.17
CA SER A 129 -2.23 -28.01 -25.98
C SER A 129 -3.17 -27.91 -27.19
N ASN A 130 -4.17 -27.02 -27.14
CA ASN A 130 -5.23 -26.95 -28.16
C ASN A 130 -5.25 -25.66 -28.98
N TYR A 131 -4.47 -24.65 -28.60
CA TYR A 131 -4.47 -23.34 -29.25
C TYR A 131 -3.06 -22.85 -29.53
N THR A 132 -2.92 -22.06 -30.59
CA THR A 132 -1.66 -21.41 -30.99
C THR A 132 -1.93 -19.96 -31.40
N GLY A 133 -0.88 -19.14 -31.45
CA GLY A 133 -0.97 -17.74 -31.89
C GLY A 133 -1.94 -16.89 -31.08
N GLU A 134 -2.75 -16.06 -31.76
CA GLU A 134 -3.69 -15.14 -31.13
C GLU A 134 -4.74 -15.85 -30.26
N SER A 135 -5.24 -17.00 -30.72
CA SER A 135 -6.24 -17.79 -29.99
C SER A 135 -5.73 -18.31 -28.64
N LEU A 136 -4.43 -18.62 -28.55
CA LEU A 136 -3.79 -19.00 -27.29
C LEU A 136 -3.75 -17.81 -26.33
N ILE A 137 -3.32 -16.65 -26.83
CA ILE A 137 -3.21 -15.41 -26.04
C ILE A 137 -4.58 -15.03 -25.47
N ILE A 138 -5.62 -15.01 -26.32
CA ILE A 138 -7.00 -14.71 -25.92
C ILE A 138 -7.46 -15.55 -24.73
N ASN A 139 -7.10 -16.83 -24.74
CA ASN A 139 -7.54 -17.80 -23.75
C ASN A 139 -6.58 -17.91 -22.54
N ALA A 140 -5.36 -17.38 -22.64
CA ALA A 140 -4.37 -17.33 -21.56
C ALA A 140 -4.41 -16.03 -20.72
N ASP A 141 -5.12 -15.00 -21.20
CA ASP A 141 -5.31 -13.72 -20.49
C ASP A 141 -6.07 -13.90 -19.16
N TYR A 142 -6.99 -14.87 -19.12
CA TYR A 142 -7.86 -15.11 -17.97
C TYR A 142 -7.07 -15.57 -16.75
N PRO A 143 -6.30 -16.67 -16.82
CA PRO A 143 -5.58 -17.22 -15.67
C PRO A 143 -4.54 -16.26 -15.08
N THR A 144 -3.93 -15.41 -15.91
CA THR A 144 -2.90 -14.45 -15.51
C THR A 144 -3.43 -13.43 -14.50
N ASN A 145 -4.67 -12.95 -14.67
CA ASN A 145 -5.29 -12.03 -13.71
C ASN A 145 -5.65 -12.71 -12.37
N PHE A 146 -5.86 -14.03 -12.34
CA PHE A 146 -6.12 -14.75 -11.08
C PHE A 146 -4.87 -14.91 -10.22
N TYR A 147 -3.68 -15.06 -10.82
CA TYR A 147 -2.44 -15.12 -10.03
C TYR A 147 -2.16 -13.83 -9.27
N ARG A 148 -2.60 -12.68 -9.81
CA ARG A 148 -2.61 -11.43 -9.05
C ARG A 148 -3.47 -11.54 -7.81
N TRP A 149 -4.73 -11.95 -7.96
CA TRP A 149 -5.65 -12.09 -6.83
C TRP A 149 -5.17 -13.13 -5.81
N LEU A 150 -4.63 -14.27 -6.26
CA LEU A 150 -4.06 -15.29 -5.38
C LEU A 150 -2.88 -14.73 -4.58
N GLY A 151 -2.01 -13.93 -5.21
CA GLY A 151 -0.92 -13.22 -4.54
C GLY A 151 -1.41 -12.11 -3.59
N GLU A 152 -2.50 -11.43 -3.88
CA GLU A 152 -3.10 -10.43 -2.98
C GLU A 152 -3.78 -11.07 -1.77
N THR A 153 -4.29 -12.30 -1.92
CA THR A 153 -5.16 -12.95 -0.93
C THR A 153 -4.43 -13.95 -0.04
N SER A 154 -3.40 -14.63 -0.55
CA SER A 154 -2.64 -15.59 0.26
C SER A 154 -1.63 -14.87 1.15
N VAL A 155 -1.68 -15.17 2.45
CA VAL A 155 -0.77 -14.59 3.44
C VAL A 155 0.60 -15.26 3.37
N GLU A 156 0.63 -16.59 3.26
CA GLU A 156 1.86 -17.39 3.32
C GLU A 156 2.48 -17.65 1.94
N LYS A 157 1.65 -17.81 0.89
CA LYS A 157 2.12 -18.16 -0.47
C LYS A 157 2.11 -16.99 -1.44
N LYS A 158 2.05 -15.77 -0.91
CA LYS A 158 2.12 -14.52 -1.68
C LYS A 158 3.23 -14.56 -2.72
N ASP A 159 4.45 -14.89 -2.28
CA ASP A 159 5.64 -14.87 -3.12
C ASP A 159 5.62 -15.94 -4.20
N PHE A 160 5.11 -17.11 -3.86
CA PHE A 160 4.93 -18.22 -4.80
C PHE A 160 3.99 -17.81 -5.96
N TYR A 161 2.85 -17.18 -5.65
CA TYR A 161 1.88 -16.76 -6.66
C TYR A 161 2.37 -15.60 -7.52
N TYR A 162 3.11 -14.63 -6.96
CA TYR A 162 3.73 -13.57 -7.76
C TYR A 162 4.86 -14.08 -8.66
N ASN A 163 5.60 -15.11 -8.24
CA ASN A 163 6.60 -15.75 -9.09
C ASN A 163 5.92 -16.52 -10.23
N LYS A 164 4.84 -17.27 -9.95
CA LYS A 164 4.02 -17.91 -10.99
C LYS A 164 3.45 -16.89 -11.98
N LEU A 165 2.92 -15.76 -11.50
CA LEU A 165 2.44 -14.66 -12.35
C LEU A 165 3.54 -14.19 -13.30
N THR A 166 4.73 -13.94 -12.75
CA THR A 166 5.89 -13.42 -13.50
C THR A 166 6.38 -14.39 -14.55
N SER A 167 6.64 -15.64 -14.17
CA SER A 167 7.09 -16.67 -15.11
C SER A 167 6.08 -16.92 -16.24
N ARG A 168 4.78 -16.84 -15.95
CA ARG A 168 3.73 -17.01 -16.96
C ARG A 168 3.67 -15.82 -17.91
N PHE A 169 3.71 -14.60 -17.39
CA PHE A 169 3.75 -13.42 -18.23
C PHE A 169 4.98 -13.43 -19.16
N ASP A 170 6.14 -13.77 -18.63
CA ASP A 170 7.37 -13.86 -19.42
C ASP A 170 7.28 -14.96 -20.50
N LEU A 171 6.62 -16.09 -20.22
CA LEU A 171 6.32 -17.11 -21.23
C LEU A 171 5.41 -16.57 -22.35
N LEU A 172 4.37 -15.81 -22.01
CA LEU A 172 3.48 -15.18 -22.99
C LEU A 172 4.23 -14.21 -23.90
N VAL A 173 5.14 -13.42 -23.32
CA VAL A 173 5.96 -12.47 -24.07
C VAL A 173 6.99 -13.17 -24.97
N THR A 174 7.70 -14.17 -24.45
CA THR A 174 8.86 -14.77 -25.13
C THR A 174 8.48 -15.85 -26.13
N LYS A 175 7.59 -16.77 -25.76
CA LYS A 175 7.23 -17.92 -26.58
C LYS A 175 6.13 -17.61 -27.60
N TYR A 176 5.24 -16.69 -27.26
CA TYR A 176 4.03 -16.41 -28.05
C TYR A 176 3.99 -15.00 -28.61
N ASP A 177 5.07 -14.22 -28.46
CA ASP A 177 5.26 -12.91 -29.07
C ASP A 177 4.09 -11.95 -28.78
N LEU A 178 3.66 -11.91 -27.52
CA LEU A 178 2.51 -11.10 -27.05
C LEU A 178 2.60 -9.62 -27.49
N LYS A 179 3.81 -9.10 -27.73
CA LYS A 179 4.05 -7.74 -28.23
C LYS A 179 3.49 -7.48 -29.64
N LYS A 180 3.12 -8.51 -30.41
CA LYS A 180 2.34 -8.38 -31.65
C LYS A 180 0.90 -7.92 -31.42
N PHE A 181 0.40 -7.98 -30.19
CA PHE A 181 -0.93 -7.53 -29.79
C PHE A 181 -0.81 -6.40 -28.76
N PRO A 182 -0.50 -5.16 -29.20
CA PRO A 182 -0.08 -4.08 -28.31
C PRO A 182 -1.03 -3.80 -27.15
N ASP A 183 -2.34 -3.78 -27.42
CA ASP A 183 -3.35 -3.48 -26.39
C ASP A 183 -3.43 -4.58 -25.33
N ARG A 184 -3.31 -5.86 -25.73
CA ARG A 184 -3.30 -6.99 -24.79
C ARG A 184 -2.01 -7.03 -23.98
N TYR A 185 -0.87 -6.85 -24.62
CA TYR A 185 0.42 -6.75 -23.94
C TYR A 185 0.38 -5.66 -22.87
N MET A 186 -0.08 -4.46 -23.23
CA MET A 186 -0.19 -3.33 -22.32
C MET A 186 -1.16 -3.62 -21.17
N TYR A 187 -2.33 -4.20 -21.44
CA TYR A 187 -3.30 -4.56 -20.41
C TYR A 187 -2.75 -5.57 -19.40
N LEU A 188 -2.16 -6.67 -19.87
CA LEU A 188 -1.61 -7.72 -19.00
C LEU A 188 -0.41 -7.24 -18.19
N ALA A 189 0.54 -6.57 -18.85
CA ALA A 189 1.72 -6.02 -18.17
C ALA A 189 1.31 -4.98 -17.12
N PHE A 190 0.29 -4.17 -17.40
CA PHE A 190 -0.21 -3.18 -16.46
C PHE A 190 -0.86 -3.84 -15.24
N GLY A 191 -1.75 -4.83 -15.48
CA GLY A 191 -2.36 -5.62 -14.40
C GLY A 191 -1.32 -6.31 -13.50
N MET A 192 -0.22 -6.79 -14.11
CA MET A 192 0.92 -7.37 -13.41
C MET A 192 1.69 -6.34 -12.58
N ALA A 193 2.01 -5.17 -13.16
CA ALA A 193 2.72 -4.10 -12.47
C ALA A 193 1.94 -3.60 -11.24
N VAL A 194 0.63 -3.41 -11.37
CA VAL A 194 -0.28 -3.05 -10.26
C VAL A 194 -0.26 -4.13 -9.17
N GLY A 195 -0.33 -5.42 -9.55
CA GLY A 195 -0.27 -6.53 -8.61
C GLY A 195 1.02 -6.55 -7.80
N LEU A 196 2.15 -6.42 -8.47
CA LEU A 196 3.47 -6.37 -7.83
C LEU A 196 3.63 -5.12 -6.95
N GLN A 197 3.03 -4.01 -7.32
CA GLN A 197 3.02 -2.80 -6.51
C GLN A 197 2.21 -2.99 -5.22
N ASN A 198 1.01 -3.57 -5.31
CA ASN A 198 0.20 -3.96 -4.15
C ASN A 198 0.95 -4.96 -3.26
N ALA A 199 1.80 -5.79 -3.87
CA ALA A 199 2.66 -6.73 -3.18
C ALA A 199 3.82 -6.09 -2.40
N LEU A 200 4.06 -4.77 -2.56
CA LEU A 200 5.27 -4.06 -2.10
C LEU A 200 6.57 -4.56 -2.76
N ARG A 201 6.48 -5.11 -3.97
CA ARG A 201 7.64 -5.51 -4.78
C ARG A 201 8.06 -4.37 -5.70
N THR A 202 8.45 -3.25 -5.10
CA THR A 202 8.76 -1.99 -5.79
C THR A 202 9.68 -2.17 -7.01
N PRO A 203 10.83 -2.88 -6.93
CA PRO A 203 11.76 -2.95 -8.07
C PRO A 203 11.16 -3.65 -9.29
N LEU A 204 10.37 -4.71 -9.06
CA LEU A 204 9.76 -5.48 -10.14
C LEU A 204 8.57 -4.75 -10.74
N ALA A 205 7.72 -4.15 -9.91
CA ALA A 205 6.63 -3.29 -10.39
C ALA A 205 7.16 -2.12 -11.23
N ALA A 206 8.21 -1.45 -10.74
CA ALA A 206 8.86 -0.34 -11.43
C ALA A 206 9.44 -0.76 -12.80
N LYS A 207 10.06 -1.95 -12.88
CA LYS A 207 10.56 -2.51 -14.15
C LYS A 207 9.44 -2.65 -15.18
N TYR A 208 8.29 -3.23 -14.80
CA TYR A 208 7.18 -3.42 -15.74
C TYR A 208 6.52 -2.09 -16.15
N TYR A 209 6.30 -1.16 -15.21
CA TYR A 209 5.80 0.16 -15.56
C TYR A 209 6.74 0.93 -16.50
N LEU A 210 8.06 0.82 -16.30
CA LEU A 210 9.04 1.47 -17.18
C LEU A 210 9.02 0.87 -18.60
N GLN A 211 8.96 -0.46 -18.70
CA GLN A 211 8.83 -1.14 -20.00
C GLN A 211 7.55 -0.75 -20.73
N LEU A 212 6.43 -0.70 -20.01
CA LEU A 212 5.13 -0.26 -20.51
C LEU A 212 5.18 1.18 -21.02
N ALA A 213 5.78 2.09 -20.24
CA ALA A 213 5.87 3.50 -20.62
C ALA A 213 6.67 3.68 -21.91
N HIS A 214 7.83 3.02 -22.03
CA HIS A 214 8.64 3.08 -23.26
C HIS A 214 7.95 2.44 -24.47
N TYR A 215 7.23 1.33 -24.26
CA TYR A 215 6.48 0.68 -25.32
C TYR A 215 5.28 1.52 -25.78
N ALA A 216 4.56 2.17 -24.86
CA ALA A 216 3.49 3.10 -25.20
C ALA A 216 4.03 4.32 -25.96
N ASP A 217 5.19 4.86 -25.56
CA ASP A 217 5.87 5.95 -26.27
C ASP A 217 6.28 5.55 -27.69
N SER A 218 6.81 4.34 -27.91
CA SER A 218 7.20 3.88 -29.26
C SER A 218 6.00 3.72 -30.20
N LEU A 219 4.82 3.45 -29.64
CA LEU A 219 3.55 3.39 -30.35
C LEU A 219 2.84 4.75 -30.46
N LYS A 220 3.48 5.83 -30.00
CA LYS A 220 2.89 7.19 -29.92
C LYS A 220 1.57 7.23 -29.13
N SER A 221 1.36 6.27 -28.23
CA SER A 221 0.22 6.18 -27.31
C SER A 221 0.50 7.02 -26.05
N PHE A 222 0.66 8.34 -26.22
CA PHE A 222 1.14 9.23 -25.14
C PHE A 222 0.21 9.30 -23.92
N ASP A 223 -1.10 9.05 -24.10
CA ASP A 223 -2.05 8.91 -22.98
C ASP A 223 -1.63 7.78 -22.02
N ARG A 224 -1.34 6.60 -22.59
CA ARG A 224 -0.93 5.41 -21.83
C ARG A 224 0.47 5.59 -21.26
N ALA A 225 1.38 6.19 -22.02
CA ALA A 225 2.72 6.49 -21.52
C ALA A 225 2.66 7.43 -20.30
N THR A 226 1.81 8.46 -20.34
CA THR A 226 1.54 9.35 -19.19
C THR A 226 1.09 8.56 -17.97
N GLU A 227 0.08 7.69 -18.12
CA GLU A 227 -0.42 6.87 -17.03
C GLU A 227 0.67 5.96 -16.43
N TYR A 228 1.45 5.30 -17.28
CA TYR A 228 2.52 4.40 -16.84
C TYR A 228 3.67 5.14 -16.15
N TYR A 229 4.09 6.31 -16.65
CA TYR A 229 5.06 7.15 -15.96
C TYR A 229 4.54 7.69 -14.62
N ASN A 230 3.26 8.06 -14.55
CA ASN A 230 2.64 8.49 -13.29
C ASN A 230 2.60 7.36 -12.25
N ASN A 231 2.22 6.14 -12.66
CA ASN A 231 2.20 4.98 -11.77
C ASN A 231 3.60 4.53 -11.34
N LEU A 232 4.60 4.68 -12.23
CA LEU A 232 6.00 4.50 -11.90
C LEU A 232 6.48 5.53 -10.85
N GLY A 233 6.12 6.80 -11.04
CA GLY A 233 6.37 7.85 -10.06
C GLY A 233 5.73 7.55 -8.70
N PHE A 234 4.49 7.07 -8.69
CA PHE A 234 3.78 6.65 -7.49
C PHE A 234 4.43 5.43 -6.81
N THR A 235 4.93 4.48 -7.60
CA THR A 235 5.68 3.32 -7.10
C THR A 235 6.92 3.75 -6.32
N TYR A 236 7.75 4.64 -6.89
CA TYR A 236 8.93 5.17 -6.19
C TYR A 236 8.57 6.12 -5.03
N PHE A 237 7.47 6.86 -5.14
CA PHE A 237 6.99 7.70 -4.05
C PHE A 237 6.62 6.86 -2.82
N ALA A 238 5.90 5.75 -3.02
CA ALA A 238 5.53 4.83 -1.96
C ALA A 238 6.75 4.15 -1.31
N ASP A 239 7.80 3.92 -2.10
CA ASP A 239 9.10 3.38 -1.66
C ASP A 239 9.94 4.41 -0.87
N GLY A 240 9.57 5.69 -0.92
CA GLY A 240 10.32 6.79 -0.32
C GLY A 240 11.47 7.33 -1.19
N ASN A 241 11.65 6.81 -2.40
CA ASN A 241 12.62 7.34 -3.37
C ASN A 241 12.05 8.59 -4.06
N LEU A 242 12.11 9.72 -3.36
CA LEU A 242 11.53 10.99 -3.81
C LEU A 242 12.16 11.51 -5.11
N GLY A 243 13.47 11.29 -5.32
CA GLY A 243 14.16 11.72 -6.54
C GLY A 243 13.70 10.97 -7.79
N ALA A 244 13.58 9.64 -7.70
CA ALA A 244 13.02 8.84 -8.79
C ALA A 244 11.54 9.16 -9.04
N ALA A 245 10.75 9.31 -7.96
CA ALA A 245 9.34 9.69 -8.06
C ALA A 245 9.17 11.00 -8.82
N GLN A 246 9.94 12.03 -8.44
CA GLN A 246 9.94 13.33 -9.09
C GLN A 246 10.27 13.22 -10.58
N ARG A 247 11.34 12.51 -10.92
CA ARG A 247 11.76 12.30 -12.32
C ARG A 247 10.64 11.70 -13.17
N TYR A 248 9.99 10.65 -12.68
CA TYR A 248 8.95 9.97 -13.46
C TYR A 248 7.64 10.75 -13.52
N TYR A 249 7.27 11.50 -12.49
CA TYR A 249 6.15 12.44 -12.59
C TYR A 249 6.42 13.56 -13.60
N PHE A 250 7.65 14.08 -13.69
CA PHE A 250 8.01 15.05 -14.73
C PHE A 250 7.99 14.43 -16.14
N LEU A 251 8.42 13.17 -16.29
CA LEU A 251 8.30 12.45 -17.56
C LEU A 251 6.83 12.22 -17.95
N SER A 252 5.97 11.89 -16.98
CA SER A 252 4.52 11.83 -17.19
C SER A 252 3.99 13.16 -17.73
N LEU A 253 4.31 14.27 -17.06
CA LEU A 253 3.88 15.61 -17.48
C LEU A 253 4.40 15.96 -18.88
N LYS A 254 5.67 15.68 -19.18
CA LYS A 254 6.25 15.88 -20.51
C LYS A 254 5.59 15.02 -21.59
N SER A 255 5.14 13.80 -21.26
CA SER A 255 4.41 12.95 -22.20
C SER A 255 3.03 13.55 -22.54
N THR A 256 2.35 14.18 -21.57
CA THR A 256 1.09 14.90 -21.84
C THR A 256 1.25 16.07 -22.81
N GLU A 257 2.42 16.71 -22.87
CA GLU A 257 2.69 17.83 -23.79
C GLU A 257 2.81 17.38 -25.26
N LYS A 258 3.04 16.08 -25.49
CA LYS A 258 3.10 15.49 -26.84
C LYS A 258 1.72 15.15 -27.40
N LEU A 259 0.67 15.23 -26.58
CA LEU A 259 -0.69 15.02 -27.04
C LEU A 259 -1.11 16.18 -27.96
N PRO A 260 -1.82 15.91 -29.07
CA PRO A 260 -2.30 16.98 -29.94
C PRO A 260 -3.16 17.97 -29.14
N PRO A 261 -3.01 19.29 -29.36
CA PRO A 261 -3.92 20.27 -28.77
C PRO A 261 -5.35 19.93 -29.23
N ASP A 262 -6.24 19.76 -28.25
CA ASP A 262 -7.53 19.11 -28.44
C ASP A 262 -8.38 19.74 -29.56
N SER A 263 -8.95 18.91 -30.43
CA SER A 263 -10.09 19.31 -31.25
C SER A 263 -11.35 19.37 -30.37
N PHE A 264 -12.14 20.41 -30.57
CA PHE A 264 -13.21 20.97 -29.72
C PHE A 264 -14.34 20.05 -29.18
N THR A 265 -14.26 18.73 -29.28
CA THR A 265 -15.25 17.82 -28.69
C THR A 265 -14.83 17.36 -27.28
N ILE A 266 -15.47 17.92 -26.25
CA ILE A 266 -15.40 17.47 -24.86
C ILE A 266 -16.03 16.06 -24.79
N THR A 267 -15.22 15.04 -25.05
CA THR A 267 -15.56 13.64 -24.78
C THR A 267 -15.20 13.30 -23.32
N GLU A 268 -15.80 12.27 -22.74
CA GLU A 268 -15.42 11.80 -21.39
C GLU A 268 -13.92 11.46 -21.29
N ARG A 269 -13.35 10.92 -22.38
CA ARG A 269 -11.91 10.67 -22.49
C ARG A 269 -11.06 11.94 -22.45
N HIS A 270 -11.56 13.06 -22.95
CA HIS A 270 -10.87 14.35 -22.88
C HIS A 270 -10.87 14.91 -21.44
N LYS A 271 -12.00 14.83 -20.73
CA LYS A 271 -12.05 15.19 -19.30
C LYS A 271 -11.11 14.34 -18.45
N GLU A 272 -11.05 13.04 -18.72
CA GLU A 272 -10.13 12.11 -18.05
C GLU A 272 -8.66 12.52 -18.26
N ARG A 273 -8.27 12.89 -19.49
CA ARG A 273 -6.91 13.38 -19.79
C ARG A 273 -6.55 14.65 -19.03
N ILE A 274 -7.46 15.63 -19.01
CA ILE A 274 -7.30 16.88 -18.23
C ILE A 274 -7.12 16.53 -16.75
N GLY A 275 -7.99 15.67 -16.22
CA GLY A 275 -7.92 15.17 -14.85
C GLY A 275 -6.59 14.50 -14.53
N ASN A 276 -6.09 13.62 -15.39
CA ASN A 276 -4.82 12.91 -15.22
C ASN A 276 -3.62 13.86 -15.14
N LYS A 277 -3.62 14.93 -15.96
CA LYS A 277 -2.59 15.98 -15.86
C LYS A 277 -2.65 16.70 -14.51
N GLY A 278 -3.85 17.00 -14.02
CA GLY A 278 -4.06 17.51 -12.66
C GLY A 278 -3.51 16.58 -11.58
N VAL A 279 -3.79 15.27 -11.69
CA VAL A 279 -3.29 14.24 -10.76
C VAL A 279 -1.77 14.19 -10.75
N THR A 280 -1.11 14.17 -11.92
CA THR A 280 0.36 14.19 -11.99
C THR A 280 0.94 15.43 -11.32
N MET A 281 0.37 16.63 -11.54
CA MET A 281 0.83 17.85 -10.87
C MET A 281 0.63 17.79 -9.35
N ALA A 282 -0.50 17.26 -8.88
CA ALA A 282 -0.75 17.06 -7.45
C ALA A 282 0.26 16.06 -6.84
N ASN A 283 0.68 15.05 -7.59
CA ASN A 283 1.70 14.10 -7.16
C ASN A 283 3.09 14.72 -7.09
N ILE A 284 3.46 15.59 -8.04
CA ILE A 284 4.68 16.41 -7.96
C ILE A 284 4.65 17.28 -6.70
N ALA A 285 3.51 17.91 -6.42
CA ALA A 285 3.33 18.71 -5.21
C ALA A 285 3.51 17.88 -3.93
N ASN A 286 3.03 16.64 -3.88
CA ASN A 286 3.27 15.72 -2.77
C ASN A 286 4.77 15.43 -2.58
N VAL A 287 5.54 15.27 -3.66
CA VAL A 287 7.00 15.07 -3.57
C VAL A 287 7.66 16.30 -2.95
N PHE A 288 7.36 17.49 -3.46
CA PHE A 288 7.90 18.73 -2.91
C PHE A 288 7.51 18.95 -1.45
N PHE A 289 6.29 18.60 -1.07
CA PHE A 289 5.83 18.65 0.31
C PHE A 289 6.68 17.75 1.22
N LEU A 290 6.95 16.50 0.82
CA LEU A 290 7.80 15.58 1.59
C LEU A 290 9.26 16.04 1.64
N GLN A 291 9.75 16.72 0.61
CA GLN A 291 11.06 17.39 0.58
C GLN A 291 11.08 18.69 1.42
N LYS A 292 9.97 19.06 2.08
CA LYS A 292 9.77 20.31 2.81
C LYS A 292 9.90 21.58 1.95
N ASN A 293 9.84 21.44 0.62
CA ASN A 293 9.77 22.55 -0.30
C ASN A 293 8.31 23.01 -0.45
N TYR A 294 7.81 23.64 0.61
CA TYR A 294 6.39 23.95 0.74
C TYR A 294 5.88 24.94 -0.30
N GLN A 295 6.68 25.94 -0.68
CA GLN A 295 6.27 26.93 -1.67
C GLN A 295 6.06 26.30 -3.06
N GLN A 296 6.98 25.42 -3.49
CA GLN A 296 6.82 24.70 -4.76
C GLN A 296 5.65 23.71 -4.70
N ALA A 297 5.43 23.06 -3.55
CA ALA A 297 4.26 22.20 -3.37
C ALA A 297 2.95 22.98 -3.55
N VAL A 298 2.85 24.17 -2.94
CA VAL A 298 1.68 25.04 -3.10
C VAL A 298 1.49 25.49 -4.55
N ASP A 299 2.56 25.85 -5.26
CA ASP A 299 2.48 26.23 -6.69
C ASP A 299 1.90 25.10 -7.54
N TYR A 300 2.46 23.90 -7.46
CA TYR A 300 1.99 22.75 -8.24
C TYR A 300 0.55 22.35 -7.86
N TYR A 301 0.16 22.44 -6.59
CA TYR A 301 -1.23 22.23 -6.20
C TYR A 301 -2.16 23.31 -6.76
N LYS A 302 -1.78 24.59 -6.72
CA LYS A 302 -2.58 25.66 -7.32
C LYS A 302 -2.76 25.43 -8.82
N ARG A 303 -1.69 25.08 -9.54
CA ARG A 303 -1.74 24.74 -10.98
C ARG A 303 -2.63 23.54 -11.26
N SER A 304 -2.60 22.50 -10.41
CA SER A 304 -3.45 21.32 -10.60
C SER A 304 -4.94 21.60 -10.40
N THR A 305 -5.30 22.57 -9.55
CA THR A 305 -6.73 22.90 -9.33
C THR A 305 -7.48 23.30 -10.60
N LYS A 306 -6.84 24.02 -11.52
CA LYS A 306 -7.45 24.39 -12.80
C LYS A 306 -7.91 23.16 -13.58
N TYR A 307 -7.06 22.15 -13.68
CA TYR A 307 -7.38 20.91 -14.38
C TYR A 307 -8.53 20.14 -13.74
N PHE A 308 -8.64 20.14 -12.41
CA PHE A 308 -9.76 19.48 -11.73
C PHE A 308 -11.08 20.23 -11.95
N ILE A 309 -11.05 21.55 -12.02
CA ILE A 309 -12.23 22.36 -12.38
C ILE A 309 -12.64 22.06 -13.83
N ASP A 310 -11.69 22.12 -14.77
CA ASP A 310 -11.94 21.89 -16.20
C ASP A 310 -12.45 20.45 -16.47
N ALA A 311 -11.98 19.47 -15.69
CA ALA A 311 -12.44 18.08 -15.76
C ALA A 311 -13.78 17.83 -15.03
N GLY A 312 -14.33 18.81 -14.31
CA GLY A 312 -15.53 18.63 -13.47
C GLY A 312 -15.31 17.77 -12.21
N ALA A 313 -14.04 17.53 -11.84
CA ALA A 313 -13.64 16.69 -10.71
C ALA A 313 -13.67 17.47 -9.38
N ASN A 314 -14.86 17.96 -8.99
CA ASN A 314 -15.06 18.83 -7.83
C ASN A 314 -14.55 18.24 -6.51
N ASP A 315 -14.72 16.93 -6.30
CA ASP A 315 -14.24 16.26 -5.08
C ASP A 315 -12.71 16.30 -4.95
N ILE A 316 -12.00 16.13 -6.07
CA ILE A 316 -10.54 16.18 -6.11
C ILE A 316 -10.07 17.63 -5.94
N TYR A 317 -10.76 18.59 -6.57
CA TYR A 317 -10.50 20.01 -6.38
C TYR A 317 -10.60 20.44 -4.90
N ILE A 318 -11.66 20.03 -4.20
CA ILE A 318 -11.85 20.28 -2.77
C ILE A 318 -10.70 19.66 -1.96
N SER A 319 -10.34 18.41 -2.28
CA SER A 319 -9.26 17.68 -1.61
C SER A 319 -7.89 18.34 -1.78
N VAL A 320 -7.57 18.84 -2.97
CA VAL A 320 -6.34 19.57 -3.25
C VAL A 320 -6.33 20.93 -2.57
N THR A 321 -7.47 21.62 -2.55
CA THR A 321 -7.61 22.92 -1.87
C THR A 321 -7.38 22.77 -0.35
N LEU A 322 -7.87 21.67 0.26
CA LEU A 322 -7.55 21.32 1.65
C LEU A 322 -6.06 21.07 1.87
N ARG A 323 -5.39 20.38 0.95
CA ARG A 323 -3.93 20.13 1.03
C ARG A 323 -3.15 21.44 1.01
N ILE A 324 -3.54 22.40 0.18
CA ILE A 324 -2.93 23.74 0.18
C ILE A 324 -3.10 24.40 1.56
N GLY A 325 -4.30 24.39 2.13
CA GLY A 325 -4.55 24.92 3.48
C GLY A 325 -3.72 24.22 4.56
N SER A 326 -3.54 22.91 4.45
CA SER A 326 -2.68 22.13 5.36
C SER A 326 -1.21 22.53 5.25
N ILE A 327 -0.71 22.82 4.05
CA ILE A 327 0.68 23.25 3.86
C ILE A 327 0.90 24.63 4.48
N TYR A 328 -0.02 25.57 4.27
CA TYR A 328 0.03 26.87 4.94
C TYR A 328 0.03 26.74 6.46
N ALA A 329 -0.78 25.83 7.02
CA ALA A 329 -0.75 25.53 8.45
C ALA A 329 0.60 24.95 8.90
N THR A 330 1.23 24.08 8.09
CA THR A 330 2.58 23.55 8.37
C THR A 330 3.66 24.64 8.34
N MET A 331 3.53 25.64 7.46
CA MET A 331 4.40 26.83 7.41
C MET A 331 4.10 27.83 8.53
N ASN A 332 3.12 27.55 9.40
CA ASN A 332 2.60 28.47 10.43
C ASN A 332 2.01 29.78 9.85
N GLU A 333 1.62 29.78 8.57
CA GLU A 333 0.86 30.85 7.93
C GLU A 333 -0.65 30.63 8.16
N LEU A 334 -1.08 30.88 9.39
CA LEU A 334 -2.39 30.47 9.87
C LEU A 334 -3.55 31.21 9.20
N ASP A 335 -3.37 32.48 8.82
CA ASP A 335 -4.40 33.27 8.13
C ASP A 335 -4.69 32.70 6.74
N SER A 336 -3.64 32.34 5.99
CA SER A 336 -3.75 31.63 4.71
C SER A 336 -4.46 30.29 4.90
N ALA A 337 -4.05 29.50 5.89
CA ALA A 337 -4.67 28.20 6.18
C ALA A 337 -6.18 28.32 6.48
N GLU A 338 -6.58 29.32 7.28
CA GLU A 338 -7.98 29.59 7.60
C GLU A 338 -8.78 30.10 6.40
N ALA A 339 -8.18 30.93 5.54
CA ALA A 339 -8.81 31.37 4.30
C ALA A 339 -9.12 30.17 3.37
N TYR A 340 -8.17 29.23 3.25
CA TYR A 340 -8.38 27.99 2.49
C TYR A 340 -9.41 27.07 3.13
N LEU A 341 -9.43 26.96 4.47
CA LEU A 341 -10.46 26.20 5.19
C LEU A 341 -11.86 26.76 4.92
N LYS A 342 -12.03 28.09 4.99
CA LYS A 342 -13.30 28.78 4.68
C LYS A 342 -13.72 28.58 3.22
N LYS A 343 -12.75 28.66 2.28
CA LYS A 343 -13.00 28.39 0.86
C LYS A 343 -13.54 26.98 0.65
N VAL A 344 -12.91 25.98 1.27
CA VAL A 344 -13.34 24.58 1.18
C VAL A 344 -14.74 24.39 1.77
N GLN A 345 -15.03 24.98 2.93
CA GLN A 345 -16.36 24.89 3.55
C GLN A 345 -17.46 25.42 2.62
N LYS A 346 -17.22 26.55 1.94
CA LYS A 346 -18.14 27.12 0.94
C LYS A 346 -18.29 26.23 -0.30
N LEU A 347 -17.22 25.58 -0.75
CA LEU A 347 -17.27 24.66 -1.88
C LEU A 347 -18.03 23.38 -1.53
N SER A 348 -17.75 22.80 -0.36
CA SER A 348 -18.41 21.57 0.11
C SER A 348 -19.90 21.77 0.34
N SER A 349 -20.36 22.97 0.77
CA SER A 349 -21.79 23.24 0.97
C SER A 349 -22.62 23.23 -0.33
N LEU A 350 -21.97 23.27 -1.50
CA LEU A 350 -22.65 23.19 -2.80
C LEU A 350 -22.88 21.75 -3.27
N LEU A 351 -22.34 20.75 -2.57
CA LEU A 351 -22.51 19.34 -2.89
C LEU A 351 -23.87 18.84 -2.41
N LYS A 352 -24.52 18.00 -3.22
CA LYS A 352 -25.87 17.47 -2.94
C LYS A 352 -25.86 16.09 -2.27
N GLU A 353 -24.77 15.33 -2.43
CA GLU A 353 -24.69 13.95 -1.93
C GLU A 353 -24.27 13.88 -0.46
N LYS A 354 -25.13 13.32 0.38
CA LYS A 354 -24.93 13.21 1.84
C LYS A 354 -23.63 12.50 2.24
N ASN A 355 -23.27 11.42 1.56
CA ASN A 355 -22.05 10.67 1.88
C ASN A 355 -20.77 11.43 1.48
N GLN A 356 -20.79 12.12 0.34
CA GLN A 356 -19.68 12.98 -0.08
C GLN A 356 -19.51 14.15 0.90
N LEU A 357 -20.62 14.76 1.34
CA LEU A 357 -20.62 15.80 2.37
C LEU A 357 -19.92 15.34 3.66
N MET A 358 -20.24 14.15 4.16
CA MET A 358 -19.60 13.61 5.37
C MET A 358 -18.10 13.36 5.20
N LEU A 359 -17.66 12.83 4.04
CA LEU A 359 -16.25 12.65 3.73
C LEU A 359 -15.47 13.99 3.70
N HIS A 360 -16.07 15.02 3.12
CA HIS A 360 -15.47 16.36 3.12
C HIS A 360 -15.46 16.97 4.51
N GLU A 361 -16.53 16.79 5.29
CA GLU A 361 -16.61 17.26 6.67
C GLU A 361 -15.55 16.63 7.57
N ILE A 362 -15.27 15.32 7.41
CA ILE A 362 -14.15 14.63 8.06
C ILE A 362 -12.83 15.35 7.76
N ARG A 363 -12.55 15.62 6.48
CA ARG A 363 -11.28 16.25 6.06
C ARG A 363 -11.17 17.71 6.50
N ILE A 364 -12.26 18.46 6.46
CA ILE A 364 -12.38 19.84 6.96
C ILE A 364 -12.08 19.88 8.46
N ASN A 365 -12.70 18.99 9.25
CA ASN A 365 -12.46 18.92 10.69
C ASN A 365 -11.01 18.51 10.99
N SER A 366 -10.41 17.58 10.23
CA SER A 366 -9.00 17.25 10.37
C SER A 366 -8.08 18.45 10.16
N LEU A 367 -8.30 19.26 9.11
CA LEU A 367 -7.52 20.50 8.89
C LEU A 367 -7.78 21.53 9.99
N LYS A 368 -9.04 21.71 10.41
CA LYS A 368 -9.39 22.62 11.52
C LYS A 368 -8.69 22.24 12.82
N GLY A 369 -8.69 20.96 13.17
CA GLY A 369 -7.96 20.41 14.33
C GLY A 369 -6.46 20.69 14.23
N TYR A 370 -5.87 20.49 13.03
CA TYR A 370 -4.46 20.80 12.80
C TYR A 370 -4.15 22.29 12.99
N ILE A 371 -4.95 23.20 12.41
CA ILE A 371 -4.80 24.66 12.58
C ILE A 371 -4.89 25.04 14.07
N LEU A 372 -5.89 24.51 14.79
CA LEU A 372 -6.04 24.75 16.23
C LEU A 372 -4.82 24.27 17.03
N SER A 373 -4.24 23.13 16.65
CA SER A 373 -3.02 22.61 17.29
C SER A 373 -1.81 23.52 17.07
N GLN A 374 -1.67 24.12 15.88
CA GLN A 374 -0.61 25.11 15.62
C GLN A 374 -0.81 26.38 16.45
N LYS A 375 -2.07 26.77 16.69
CA LYS A 375 -2.45 27.84 17.65
C LYS A 375 -2.28 27.43 19.12
N LYS A 376 -1.73 26.25 19.43
CA LYS A 376 -1.59 25.66 20.77
C LYS A 376 -2.93 25.47 21.52
N ARG A 377 -4.06 25.50 20.80
CA ARG A 377 -5.41 25.26 21.34
C ARG A 377 -5.71 23.76 21.33
N TYR A 378 -4.93 22.99 22.08
CA TYR A 378 -4.95 21.52 22.00
C TYR A 378 -6.29 20.91 22.43
N ARG A 379 -6.96 21.47 23.45
CA ARG A 379 -8.29 20.99 23.88
C ARG A 379 -9.34 21.14 22.78
N ASP A 380 -9.33 22.27 22.07
CA ASP A 380 -10.25 22.49 20.95
C ASP A 380 -9.91 21.59 19.77
N ALA A 381 -8.63 21.36 19.49
CA ALA A 381 -8.18 20.42 18.47
C ALA A 381 -8.64 18.98 18.78
N ILE A 382 -8.57 18.55 20.04
CA ILE A 382 -9.08 17.25 20.50
C ILE A 382 -10.59 17.16 20.30
N PHE A 383 -11.35 18.19 20.69
CA PHE A 383 -12.81 18.22 20.51
C PHE A 383 -13.19 18.09 19.02
N VAL A 384 -12.51 18.83 18.14
CA VAL A 384 -12.74 18.75 16.70
C VAL A 384 -12.37 17.36 16.16
N ALA A 385 -11.27 16.76 16.61
CA ALA A 385 -10.87 15.42 16.18
C ALA A 385 -11.82 14.32 16.70
N GLN A 386 -12.48 14.51 17.85
CA GLN A 386 -13.55 13.61 18.32
C GLN A 386 -14.77 13.65 17.39
N ASN A 387 -15.08 14.80 16.78
CA ASN A 387 -16.12 14.86 15.75
C ASN A 387 -15.74 14.04 14.52
N VAL A 388 -14.45 13.99 14.15
CA VAL A 388 -13.98 13.13 13.05
C VAL A 388 -14.23 11.66 13.38
N VAL A 389 -13.95 11.22 14.62
CA VAL A 389 -14.25 9.84 15.06
C VAL A 389 -15.74 9.54 14.88
N ARG A 390 -16.63 10.41 15.38
CA ARG A 390 -18.09 10.24 15.28
C ARG A 390 -18.58 10.15 13.84
N LEU A 391 -18.10 11.05 12.96
CA LEU A 391 -18.48 11.04 11.54
C LEU A 391 -17.98 9.79 10.83
N SER A 392 -16.76 9.36 11.15
CA SER A 392 -16.16 8.16 10.57
C SER A 392 -16.94 6.89 10.94
N GLU A 393 -17.47 6.81 12.16
CA GLU A 393 -18.36 5.72 12.59
C GLU A 393 -19.68 5.71 11.80
N GLN A 394 -20.25 6.88 11.52
CA GLN A 394 -21.51 6.97 10.77
C GLN A 394 -21.40 6.47 9.32
N ILE A 395 -20.21 6.58 8.71
CA ILE A 395 -19.95 6.12 7.34
C ILE A 395 -19.16 4.81 7.27
N ASN A 396 -18.91 4.16 8.41
CA ASN A 396 -18.07 2.96 8.51
C ASN A 396 -16.67 3.13 7.87
N ASP A 397 -16.06 4.31 8.02
CA ASP A 397 -14.69 4.59 7.57
C ASP A 397 -13.68 4.39 8.70
N ASP A 398 -13.25 3.14 8.87
CA ASP A 398 -12.25 2.80 9.89
C ASP A 398 -10.94 3.57 9.68
N ASN A 399 -10.52 3.82 8.43
CA ASN A 399 -9.26 4.53 8.15
C ASN A 399 -9.30 5.99 8.63
N ALA A 400 -10.43 6.68 8.46
CA ALA A 400 -10.60 8.03 8.97
C ALA A 400 -10.64 8.05 10.51
N LYS A 401 -11.34 7.09 11.12
CA LYS A 401 -11.41 6.92 12.57
C LYS A 401 -10.03 6.71 13.19
N ILE A 402 -9.23 5.87 12.55
CA ILE A 402 -7.85 5.58 12.91
C ILE A 402 -6.97 6.84 12.88
N GLN A 403 -7.05 7.63 11.80
CA GLN A 403 -6.29 8.87 11.66
C GLN A 403 -6.71 9.90 12.71
N ALA A 404 -7.99 9.91 13.08
CA ALA A 404 -8.49 10.75 14.15
C ALA A 404 -7.92 10.33 15.51
N TYR A 405 -7.83 9.02 15.81
CA TYR A 405 -7.16 8.54 17.02
C TYR A 405 -5.67 8.93 17.07
N GLU A 406 -4.96 8.84 15.95
CA GLU A 406 -3.57 9.31 15.86
C GLU A 406 -3.47 10.82 16.15
N SER A 407 -4.37 11.62 15.58
CA SER A 407 -4.41 13.06 15.77
C SER A 407 -4.70 13.42 17.24
N ILE A 408 -5.70 12.77 17.85
CA ILE A 408 -6.04 12.95 19.27
C ILE A 408 -4.85 12.55 20.16
N ALA A 409 -4.21 11.42 19.89
CA ALA A 409 -3.03 10.98 20.64
C ALA A 409 -1.88 11.99 20.51
N GLY A 410 -1.65 12.53 19.31
CA GLY A 410 -0.67 13.59 19.06
C GLY A 410 -0.99 14.89 19.82
N TYR A 411 -2.24 15.33 19.84
CA TYR A 411 -2.65 16.52 20.59
C TYR A 411 -2.51 16.33 22.11
N TYR A 412 -2.82 15.14 22.64
CA TYR A 412 -2.52 14.84 24.04
C TYR A 412 -1.01 14.83 24.34
N MET A 413 -0.16 14.36 23.41
CA MET A 413 1.30 14.48 23.56
C MET A 413 1.74 15.95 23.64
N LEU A 414 1.22 16.81 22.74
CA LEU A 414 1.54 18.25 22.72
C LEU A 414 1.01 18.98 23.98
N ASN A 415 -0.07 18.48 24.57
CA ASN A 415 -0.62 18.99 25.82
C ASN A 415 0.01 18.36 27.08
N ASN A 416 1.11 17.60 26.94
CA ASN A 416 1.81 16.88 28.02
C ASN A 416 0.96 15.83 28.77
N GLU A 417 -0.16 15.40 28.20
CA GLU A 417 -1.05 14.37 28.76
C GLU A 417 -0.67 12.97 28.21
N PHE A 418 0.56 12.54 28.46
CA PHE A 418 1.16 11.35 27.82
C PHE A 418 0.38 10.05 28.08
N GLN A 419 -0.20 9.89 29.28
CA GLN A 419 -1.00 8.69 29.58
C GLN A 419 -2.28 8.61 28.74
N LYS A 420 -2.95 9.74 28.48
CA LYS A 420 -4.12 9.79 27.58
C LYS A 420 -3.72 9.54 26.14
N SER A 421 -2.57 10.07 25.72
CA SER A 421 -2.00 9.77 24.39
C SER A 421 -1.82 8.27 24.17
N ILE A 422 -1.24 7.56 25.14
CA ILE A 422 -1.07 6.10 25.10
C ILE A 422 -2.42 5.38 24.99
N THR A 423 -3.46 5.83 25.70
CA THR A 423 -4.81 5.26 25.59
C THR A 423 -5.34 5.32 24.15
N PHE A 424 -5.14 6.44 23.46
CA PHE A 424 -5.59 6.58 22.06
C PHE A 424 -4.71 5.80 21.08
N TYR A 425 -3.40 5.68 21.32
CA TYR A 425 -2.57 4.75 20.54
C TYR A 425 -3.00 3.29 20.73
N ASN A 426 -3.43 2.88 21.93
CA ASN A 426 -3.99 1.55 22.15
C ASN A 426 -5.31 1.35 21.42
N LYS A 427 -6.18 2.37 21.38
CA LYS A 427 -7.39 2.34 20.54
C LYS A 427 -7.04 2.16 19.07
N GLN A 428 -6.00 2.84 18.57
CA GLN A 428 -5.52 2.67 17.20
C GLN A 428 -5.00 1.23 16.94
N LEU A 429 -4.23 0.65 17.87
CA LEU A 429 -3.72 -0.72 17.75
C LEU A 429 -4.81 -1.80 17.75
N ALA A 430 -5.96 -1.56 18.40
CA ALA A 430 -7.09 -2.50 18.38
C ALA A 430 -7.62 -2.75 16.96
N TYR A 431 -7.38 -1.82 16.02
CA TYR A 431 -7.76 -1.94 14.61
C TYR A 431 -6.71 -2.68 13.76
N GLY A 432 -5.64 -3.24 14.36
CA GLY A 432 -4.57 -3.92 13.64
C GLY A 432 -5.02 -5.13 12.78
N HIS A 433 -6.21 -5.67 13.03
CA HIS A 433 -6.82 -6.77 12.28
C HIS A 433 -7.37 -6.37 10.90
N ILE A 434 -7.52 -5.07 10.61
CA ILE A 434 -8.08 -4.55 9.34
C ILE A 434 -7.00 -4.51 8.24
N GLY A 435 -6.09 -5.49 8.21
CA GLY A 435 -5.03 -5.57 7.20
C GLY A 435 -4.06 -4.38 7.25
N TRP A 436 -3.80 -3.85 8.44
CA TRP A 436 -2.83 -2.78 8.61
C TRP A 436 -1.47 -3.20 8.09
N LYS A 437 -0.94 -2.42 7.14
CA LYS A 437 0.44 -2.58 6.67
C LYS A 437 1.37 -2.38 7.86
N GLU A 438 2.35 -3.26 8.00
CA GLU A 438 3.30 -3.29 9.13
C GLU A 438 4.01 -1.93 9.35
N LYS A 439 4.08 -1.08 8.32
CA LYS A 439 4.47 0.34 8.39
C LYS A 439 3.71 1.12 9.45
N THR A 440 2.38 1.10 9.39
CA THR A 440 1.56 1.98 10.22
C THR A 440 1.58 1.48 11.67
N LEU A 441 1.65 0.16 11.89
CA LEU A 441 1.87 -0.42 13.22
C LEU A 441 3.22 0.01 13.81
N SER A 442 4.29 -0.04 13.02
CA SER A 442 5.62 0.43 13.47
C SER A 442 5.56 1.87 13.98
N LYS A 443 4.93 2.79 13.22
CA LYS A 443 4.78 4.19 13.63
C LYS A 443 4.04 4.35 14.97
N VAL A 444 2.98 3.58 15.20
CA VAL A 444 2.22 3.65 16.46
C VAL A 444 3.08 3.19 17.64
N TYR A 445 3.84 2.11 17.47
CA TYR A 445 4.78 1.64 18.49
C TYR A 445 5.91 2.63 18.77
N ILE A 446 6.46 3.29 17.74
CA ILE A 446 7.43 4.38 17.91
C ILE A 446 6.83 5.49 18.79
N ASN A 447 5.64 5.97 18.45
CA ASN A 447 5.00 7.07 19.17
C ASN A 447 4.62 6.71 20.62
N LYS A 448 4.18 5.47 20.88
CA LYS A 448 4.02 4.97 22.24
C LYS A 448 5.34 4.93 23.00
N GLY A 449 6.42 4.49 22.35
CA GLY A 449 7.78 4.53 22.89
C GLY A 449 8.16 5.93 23.34
N LYS A 450 7.96 6.95 22.48
CA LYS A 450 8.18 8.36 22.82
C LYS A 450 7.37 8.81 24.03
N ALA A 451 6.09 8.44 24.08
CA ALA A 451 5.23 8.80 25.21
C ALA A 451 5.72 8.16 26.53
N PHE A 452 6.23 6.93 26.50
CA PHE A 452 6.81 6.28 27.67
C PHE A 452 8.15 6.90 28.10
N ILE A 453 9.00 7.33 27.15
CA ILE A 453 10.21 8.13 27.47
C ILE A 453 9.81 9.40 28.23
N LYS A 454 8.80 10.14 27.75
CA LYS A 454 8.30 11.34 28.42
C LYS A 454 7.68 11.09 29.80
N LEU A 455 7.22 9.87 30.07
CA LEU A 455 6.73 9.43 31.38
C LEU A 455 7.83 8.90 32.30
N ASN A 456 9.10 8.96 31.88
CA ASN A 456 10.22 8.37 32.58
C ASN A 456 10.06 6.85 32.85
N LYS A 457 9.49 6.11 31.88
CA LYS A 457 9.25 4.66 31.95
C LYS A 457 10.10 3.92 30.91
N PRO A 458 11.43 3.78 31.14
CA PRO A 458 12.36 3.25 30.14
C PRO A 458 12.02 1.83 29.67
N ASP A 459 11.63 0.92 30.57
CA ASP A 459 11.34 -0.47 30.18
C ASP A 459 10.14 -0.58 29.22
N SER A 460 9.08 0.19 29.48
CA SER A 460 7.92 0.26 28.59
C SER A 460 8.27 0.92 27.25
N ALA A 461 9.14 1.94 27.26
CA ALA A 461 9.62 2.57 26.04
C ALA A 461 10.41 1.57 25.18
N ILE A 462 11.39 0.88 25.76
CA ILE A 462 12.23 -0.12 25.09
C ILE A 462 11.35 -1.23 24.51
N ALA A 463 10.41 -1.78 25.28
CA ALA A 463 9.54 -2.85 24.81
C ALA A 463 8.71 -2.46 23.56
N ASN A 464 8.14 -1.24 23.54
CA ASN A 464 7.38 -0.76 22.38
C ASN A 464 8.32 -0.46 21.19
N LEU A 465 9.48 0.12 21.43
CA LEU A 465 10.43 0.47 20.38
C LEU A 465 11.10 -0.75 19.74
N LEU A 466 11.31 -1.85 20.49
CA LEU A 466 11.78 -3.12 19.92
C LEU A 466 10.73 -3.76 19.00
N ARG A 467 9.43 -3.63 19.31
CA ARG A 467 8.34 -4.03 18.40
C ARG A 467 8.32 -3.16 17.15
N ALA A 468 8.52 -1.84 17.29
CA ALA A 468 8.65 -0.96 16.14
C ALA A 468 9.83 -1.35 15.24
N LYS A 469 10.97 -1.71 15.83
CA LYS A 469 12.18 -2.15 15.14
C LYS A 469 11.90 -3.38 14.29
N GLU A 470 11.36 -4.44 14.89
CA GLU A 470 10.99 -5.69 14.21
C GLU A 470 10.12 -5.42 12.98
N LEU A 471 9.07 -4.60 13.13
CA LEU A 471 8.18 -4.24 12.05
C LEU A 471 8.86 -3.38 10.98
N SER A 472 9.66 -2.38 11.38
CA SER A 472 10.34 -1.48 10.42
C SER A 472 11.43 -2.19 9.61
N GLU A 473 12.15 -3.14 10.22
CA GLU A 473 13.15 -3.99 9.57
C GLU A 473 12.47 -4.96 8.59
N LYS A 474 11.34 -5.57 8.98
CA LYS A 474 10.58 -6.47 8.11
C LYS A 474 10.08 -5.77 6.84
N VAL A 475 9.65 -4.51 6.94
CA VAL A 475 9.13 -3.74 5.80
C VAL A 475 10.23 -2.93 5.10
N ASN A 476 11.45 -2.92 5.65
CA ASN A 476 12.60 -2.19 5.14
C ASN A 476 12.33 -0.69 4.90
N ILE A 477 11.68 -0.02 5.86
CA ILE A 477 11.36 1.41 5.72
C ILE A 477 12.39 2.24 6.47
N LYS A 478 13.36 2.76 5.72
CA LYS A 478 14.53 3.46 6.24
C LYS A 478 14.20 4.62 7.20
N LEU A 479 13.17 5.42 6.90
CA LEU A 479 12.77 6.56 7.73
C LEU A 479 12.33 6.13 9.15
N GLU A 480 11.48 5.12 9.22
CA GLU A 480 10.96 4.55 10.47
C GLU A 480 12.06 3.80 11.23
N MET A 481 12.96 3.11 10.53
CA MET A 481 14.14 2.48 11.15
C MET A 481 15.04 3.52 11.81
N ASN A 482 15.36 4.61 11.10
CA ASN A 482 16.16 5.71 11.62
C ASN A 482 15.54 6.30 12.90
N ALA A 483 14.24 6.62 12.87
CA ALA A 483 13.52 7.15 14.02
C ALA A 483 13.48 6.15 15.18
N THR A 484 13.27 4.86 14.90
CA THR A 484 13.25 3.81 15.92
C THR A 484 14.60 3.71 16.62
N TYR A 485 15.71 3.72 15.88
CA TYR A 485 17.04 3.66 16.46
C TYR A 485 17.37 4.89 17.32
N GLN A 486 16.94 6.09 16.91
CA GLN A 486 17.07 7.29 17.73
C GLN A 486 16.39 7.11 19.09
N TYR A 487 15.10 6.74 19.10
CA TYR A 487 14.34 6.62 20.35
C TYR A 487 14.75 5.42 21.19
N LEU A 488 15.27 4.34 20.58
CA LEU A 488 15.89 3.25 21.33
C LEU A 488 17.12 3.75 22.08
N ALA A 489 18.00 4.51 21.43
CA ALA A 489 19.15 5.11 22.09
C ALA A 489 18.71 6.00 23.28
N GLU A 490 17.74 6.90 23.06
CA GLU A 490 17.17 7.73 24.14
C GLU A 490 16.59 6.89 25.30
N ALA A 491 15.85 5.82 24.99
CA ALA A 491 15.24 4.95 26.01
C ALA A 491 16.28 4.14 26.79
N TYR A 492 17.36 3.67 26.14
CA TYR A 492 18.45 2.97 26.81
C TYR A 492 19.33 3.90 27.65
N ILE A 493 19.55 5.15 27.22
CA ILE A 493 20.18 6.19 28.05
C ILE A 493 19.37 6.41 29.32
N LEU A 494 18.05 6.55 29.19
CA LEU A 494 17.15 6.71 30.31
C LEU A 494 17.16 5.50 31.26
N ALA A 495 17.42 4.30 30.73
CA ALA A 495 17.58 3.07 31.48
C ALA A 495 18.99 2.89 32.10
N ASN A 496 19.90 3.85 31.93
CA ASN A 496 21.33 3.74 32.28
C ASN A 496 22.07 2.56 31.63
N LYS A 497 21.62 2.14 30.43
CA LYS A 497 22.19 1.04 29.65
C LYS A 497 23.01 1.60 28.49
N MET A 498 24.19 2.12 28.82
CA MET A 498 25.02 2.89 27.89
C MET A 498 25.52 2.05 26.71
N GLY A 499 25.86 0.78 26.91
CA GLY A 499 26.36 -0.08 25.82
C GLY A 499 25.35 -0.23 24.67
N GLU A 500 24.09 -0.53 25.01
CA GLU A 500 23.01 -0.67 24.04
C GLU A 500 22.64 0.66 23.39
N ALA A 501 22.63 1.75 24.15
CA ALA A 501 22.36 3.08 23.62
C ALA A 501 23.32 3.44 22.47
N VAL A 502 24.60 3.10 22.62
CA VAL A 502 25.65 3.40 21.63
C VAL A 502 25.48 2.61 20.36
N ILE A 503 25.10 1.34 20.47
CA ILE A 503 24.80 0.48 19.31
C ILE A 503 23.69 1.12 18.46
N TYR A 504 22.60 1.55 19.11
CA TYR A 504 21.47 2.16 18.39
C TYR A 504 21.78 3.57 17.89
N LEU A 505 22.61 4.34 18.59
CA LEU A 505 23.07 5.65 18.12
C LEU A 505 23.92 5.51 16.84
N LYS A 506 24.85 4.53 16.80
CA LYS A 506 25.66 4.24 15.59
C LYS A 506 24.78 3.87 14.40
N LYS A 507 23.75 3.03 14.61
CA LYS A 507 22.76 2.69 13.57
C LYS A 507 21.96 3.91 13.11
N HIS A 508 21.53 4.77 14.02
CA HIS A 508 20.81 5.99 13.67
C HIS A 508 21.65 6.89 12.74
N ILE A 509 22.93 7.10 13.06
CA ILE A 509 23.87 7.89 12.24
C ILE A 509 24.01 7.29 10.83
N GLN A 510 24.33 6.00 10.75
CA GLN A 510 24.50 5.31 9.46
C GLN A 510 23.26 5.44 8.54
N TYR A 511 22.06 5.30 9.10
CA TYR A 511 20.83 5.43 8.32
C TYR A 511 20.47 6.88 7.99
N LYS A 512 20.87 7.84 8.83
CA LYS A 512 20.70 9.27 8.55
C LYS A 512 21.49 9.68 7.31
N ASP A 513 22.73 9.22 7.22
CA ASP A 513 23.62 9.48 6.08
C ASP A 513 23.11 8.80 4.80
N SER A 514 22.49 7.61 4.91
CA SER A 514 21.82 6.97 3.76
C SER A 514 20.53 7.68 3.31
N LEU A 515 19.91 8.51 4.16
CA LEU A 515 18.61 9.14 3.92
C LEU A 515 18.71 10.60 3.45
N MET A 516 19.78 11.30 3.83
CA MET A 516 20.00 12.70 3.49
C MET A 516 21.33 12.83 2.75
N GLY A 517 21.31 13.29 1.49
CA GLY A 517 22.52 13.79 0.86
C GLY A 517 23.10 14.95 1.66
N ASP A 518 24.36 14.81 2.09
CA ASP A 518 25.38 15.73 2.64
C ASP A 518 25.06 16.96 3.51
N GLN A 519 23.81 17.32 3.84
CA GLN A 519 23.54 18.64 4.45
C GLN A 519 23.14 18.69 5.95
N VAL A 520 23.15 17.57 6.71
CA VAL A 520 22.79 17.61 8.16
C VAL A 520 23.75 16.80 9.05
N THR A 521 25.05 16.89 8.78
CA THR A 521 26.07 16.02 9.41
C THR A 521 26.71 16.67 10.66
N GLN A 522 26.98 17.98 10.64
CA GLN A 522 27.91 18.61 11.61
C GLN A 522 27.47 18.63 13.08
N GLN A 523 26.20 18.94 13.40
CA GLN A 523 25.74 18.99 14.80
C GLN A 523 25.54 17.59 15.44
N VAL A 524 25.29 16.56 14.63
CA VAL A 524 25.13 15.18 15.13
C VAL A 524 26.48 14.48 15.22
N THR A 525 27.41 14.77 14.30
CA THR A 525 28.80 14.31 14.40
C THR A 525 29.48 14.85 15.65
N SER A 526 29.28 16.11 16.03
CA SER A 526 29.86 16.67 17.26
C SER A 526 29.29 16.03 18.54
N MET A 527 27.99 15.70 18.58
CA MET A 527 27.41 14.93 19.69
C MET A 527 27.91 13.48 19.71
N GLY A 528 27.95 12.79 18.55
CA GLY A 528 28.43 11.42 18.44
C GLY A 528 29.89 11.24 18.84
N LEU A 529 30.77 12.18 18.43
CA LEU A 529 32.18 12.18 18.80
C LEU A 529 32.40 12.43 20.30
N LYS A 530 31.61 13.31 20.91
CA LYS A 530 31.68 13.57 22.36
C LYS A 530 31.27 12.33 23.16
N TYR A 531 30.18 11.67 22.79
CA TYR A 531 29.75 10.44 23.46
C TYR A 531 30.71 9.27 23.24
N GLU A 532 31.29 9.11 22.04
CA GLU A 532 32.29 8.07 21.76
C GLU A 532 33.58 8.27 22.58
N SER A 533 33.97 9.53 22.84
CA SER A 533 35.04 9.87 23.78
C SER A 533 34.69 9.49 25.22
N ASP A 534 33.47 9.79 25.69
CA ASP A 534 33.04 9.50 27.06
C ASP A 534 32.97 7.99 27.34
N ILE A 535 32.57 7.18 26.35
CA ILE A 535 32.55 5.71 26.46
C ILE A 535 33.96 5.14 26.53
N LYS A 536 34.88 5.61 25.68
CA LYS A 536 36.29 5.20 25.75
C LYS A 536 36.90 5.52 27.12
N LEU A 537 36.60 6.68 27.69
CA LEU A 537 37.05 7.05 29.04
C LEU A 537 36.51 6.10 30.12
N VAL A 538 35.24 5.70 30.04
CA VAL A 538 34.64 4.75 30.98
C VAL A 538 35.21 3.34 30.80
N GLU A 539 35.38 2.88 29.56
CA GLU A 539 36.01 1.60 29.25
C GLU A 539 37.46 1.55 29.74
N GLU A 540 38.27 2.57 29.47
CA GLU A 540 39.65 2.71 29.96
C GLU A 540 39.73 2.76 31.48
N LYS A 541 38.79 3.42 32.15
CA LYS A 541 38.72 3.45 33.61
C LYS A 541 38.42 2.06 34.16
N SER A 542 37.46 1.34 33.56
CA SER A 542 37.11 -0.03 33.97
C SER A 542 38.25 -1.03 33.74
N ILE A 543 39.03 -0.85 32.67
CA ILE A 543 40.21 -1.67 32.38
C ILE A 543 41.32 -1.39 33.39
N ARG A 544 41.56 -0.11 33.72
CA ARG A 544 42.54 0.30 34.74
C ARG A 544 42.19 -0.26 36.13
N GLU A 545 40.92 -0.18 36.53
CA GLU A 545 40.45 -0.73 37.81
C GLU A 545 40.63 -2.25 37.87
N LYS A 546 40.35 -2.98 36.77
CA LYS A 546 40.60 -4.43 36.69
C LYS A 546 42.09 -4.77 36.78
N GLN A 547 42.95 -4.02 36.09
CA GLN A 547 44.40 -4.21 36.14
C GLN A 547 44.97 -3.92 37.54
N GLN A 548 44.49 -2.87 38.21
CA GLN A 548 44.87 -2.58 39.59
C GLN A 548 44.45 -3.70 40.55
N LEU A 549 43.24 -4.23 40.39
CA LEU A 549 42.77 -5.36 41.18
C LEU A 549 43.60 -6.63 40.93
N GLU A 550 43.97 -6.90 39.68
CA GLU A 550 44.79 -8.06 39.32
C GLU A 550 46.22 -7.93 39.86
N ASN A 551 46.80 -6.73 39.82
CA ASN A 551 48.12 -6.47 40.39
C ASN A 551 48.10 -6.57 41.92
N ALA A 552 47.09 -6.03 42.58
CA ALA A 552 46.92 -6.16 44.04
C ALA A 552 46.82 -7.64 44.47
N LYS A 553 46.11 -8.47 43.70
CA LYS A 553 46.05 -9.93 43.93
C LYS A 553 47.41 -10.60 43.77
N LYS A 554 48.17 -10.24 42.73
CA LYS A 554 49.54 -10.78 42.52
C LYS A 554 50.48 -10.37 43.64
N GLU A 555 50.39 -9.14 44.14
CA GLU A 555 51.18 -8.66 45.28
C GLU A 555 50.81 -9.39 46.57
N GLU A 556 49.52 -9.65 46.80
CA GLU A 556 49.03 -10.43 47.94
C GLU A 556 49.53 -11.89 47.89
N GLU A 557 49.44 -12.54 46.73
CA GLU A 557 49.96 -13.89 46.52
C GLU A 557 51.49 -13.96 46.74
N GLN A 558 52.25 -12.98 46.25
CA GLN A 558 53.69 -12.89 46.49
C GLN A 558 54.04 -12.64 47.96
N ALA A 559 53.25 -11.83 48.66
CA ALA A 559 53.42 -11.62 50.09
C ALA A 559 53.16 -12.90 50.89
N GLN A 560 52.11 -13.65 50.55
CA GLN A 560 51.79 -14.96 51.14
C GLN A 560 52.86 -16.02 50.84
N GLN A 561 53.44 -15.99 49.64
CA GLN A 561 54.54 -16.89 49.28
C GLN A 561 55.82 -16.55 50.05
N LYS A 562 56.13 -15.27 50.26
CA LYS A 562 57.28 -14.86 51.08
C LYS A 562 57.11 -15.20 52.56
N THR A 563 55.92 -15.01 53.13
CA THR A 563 55.65 -15.39 54.52
C THR A 563 55.73 -16.90 54.73
N SER A 564 55.16 -17.70 53.82
CA SER A 564 55.28 -19.17 53.89
C SER A 564 56.73 -19.66 53.76
N LEU A 565 57.53 -19.09 52.86
CA LEU A 565 58.97 -19.38 52.76
C LEU A 565 59.75 -19.00 54.02
N SER A 566 59.44 -17.84 54.62
CA SER A 566 60.08 -17.40 55.86
C SER A 566 59.73 -18.30 57.06
N LEU A 567 58.47 -18.76 57.17
CA LEU A 567 58.05 -19.73 58.19
C LEU A 567 58.75 -21.08 58.00
N SER A 568 58.87 -21.53 56.74
CA SER A 568 59.56 -22.78 56.40
C SER A 568 61.04 -22.73 56.77
N TYR A 569 61.70 -21.59 56.53
CA TYR A 569 63.10 -21.38 56.88
C TYR A 569 63.32 -21.29 58.39
N PHE A 570 62.39 -20.66 59.12
CA PHE A 570 62.41 -20.60 60.59
C PHE A 570 62.25 -21.99 61.21
N LEU A 571 61.32 -22.81 60.69
CA LEU A 571 61.13 -24.20 61.12
C LEU A 571 62.30 -25.13 60.79
N PHE A 572 63.15 -24.78 59.83
CA PHE A 572 64.35 -25.54 59.48
C PHE A 572 65.58 -25.16 60.35
N LEU A 573 65.55 -23.99 60.99
CA LEU A 573 66.62 -23.48 61.86
C LEU A 573 66.39 -23.78 63.35
N CYS A 574 65.17 -24.13 63.75
CA CYS A 574 64.82 -24.69 65.07
C CYS A 574 64.95 -26.21 65.04
#